data_AF-A0A7V9Z7K9-F1
#
_entry.id   AF-A0A7V9Z7K9-F1
#
_cell.length_a   1.000
_cell.length_b   1.000
_cell.length_c   1.000
_cell.angle_alpha   90.00
_cell.angle_beta   90.00
_cell.angle_gamma   90.00
#
_symmetry.space_group_name_H-M   'P 1'
#
loop_
_entity.id
_entity.type
_entity.pdbx_description
1 polymer ?
#
loop_
_entity_poly.entity_id
_entity_poly.type
_entity_poly.pdbx_seq_one_letter_code
_entity_poly.pdbx_strand_id
1 'polypeptide(L)' 'MDNFVFLYLACILAGFALINLPLAGSLLAGIKPVTSLIGILTILVFSLVLIFKGIIALVGK' A
#
# COMPACT_ATOMS: atom_id res chain seq x y z
N MET A 1 -18.44 -4.84 -12.24
CA MET A 1 -17.49 -3.79 -11.79
C MET A 1 -16.62 -4.38 -10.67
N ASP A 2 -15.89 -5.46 -10.97
CA ASP A 2 -15.43 -6.43 -9.96
C ASP A 2 -13.92 -6.36 -9.67
N ASN A 3 -13.21 -5.38 -10.25
CA ASN A 3 -11.74 -5.33 -10.23
C ASN A 3 -11.16 -4.35 -9.19
N PHE A 4 -12.00 -3.58 -8.49
CA PHE A 4 -11.50 -2.57 -7.55
C PHE A 4 -10.83 -3.18 -6.32
N VAL A 5 -11.31 -4.31 -5.82
CA VAL A 5 -10.71 -5.00 -4.64
C VAL A 5 -9.28 -5.46 -4.95
N PHE A 6 -9.06 -6.03 -6.14
CA PHE A 6 -7.72 -6.40 -6.60
C PHE A 6 -6.81 -5.19 -6.77
N LEU A 7 -7.35 -4.04 -7.19
CA LEU A 7 -6.58 -2.80 -7.31
C LEU A 7 -6.08 -2.31 -5.94
N TYR A 8 -6.92 -2.32 -4.90
CA TYR A 8 -6.49 -1.96 -3.54
C TYR A 8 -5.48 -2.97 -2.97
N LEU A 9 -5.68 -4.26 -3.23
CA LEU A 9 -4.74 -5.31 -2.80
C LEU A 9 -3.37 -5.13 -3.47
N ALA A 10 -3.35 -4.87 -4.79
CA ALA A 10 -2.14 -4.61 -5.55
C ALA A 10 -1.42 -3.34 -5.06
N CYS A 11 -2.16 -2.28 -4.69
CA CYS A 11 -1.58 -1.08 -4.09
C CYS A 11 -0.95 -1.34 -2.72
N ILE A 12 -1.56 -2.18 -1.87
CA ILE A 12 -0.96 -2.58 -0.59
C ILE A 12 0.33 -3.38 -0.83
N LEU A 13 0.30 -4.35 -1.75
CA LEU A 13 1.48 -5.14 -2.15
C LEU A 13 2.60 -4.25 -2.70
N ALA A 14 2.27 -3.25 -3.52
CA ALA A 14 3.22 -2.26 -4.03
C ALA A 14 3.83 -1.41 -2.90
N GLY A 15 3.05 -1.03 -1.89
CA GLY A 15 3.55 -0.33 -0.70
C GLY A 15 4.56 -1.18 0.09
N PHE A 16 4.31 -2.48 0.26
CA PHE A 16 5.26 -3.40 0.88
C PHE A 16 6.52 -3.62 0.03
N ALA A 17 6.37 -3.72 -1.29
CA ALA A 17 7.51 -3.84 -2.22
C ALA A 17 8.41 -2.59 -2.17
N LEU A 18 7.80 -1.41 -1.99
CA LEU A 18 8.53 -0.15 -1.85
C LEU A 18 9.36 -0.10 -0.56
N ILE A 19 8.82 -0.58 0.57
CA ILE A 19 9.55 -0.67 1.85
C ILE A 19 10.68 -1.71 1.80
N ASN A 20 10.45 -2.86 1.14
CA ASN A 20 11.41 -3.96 1.08
C ASN A 20 12.46 -3.82 -0.04
N LEU A 21 12.48 -2.69 -0.76
CA LEU A 21 13.47 -2.47 -1.79
C LEU A 21 14.88 -2.48 -1.15
N PRO A 22 15.81 -3.33 -1.62
CA PRO A 22 17.15 -3.40 -1.04
C PRO A 22 17.95 -2.15 -1.43
N LEU A 23 17.87 -1.13 -0.56
CA LEU A 23 18.67 0.11 -0.66
C LEU A 23 20.05 -0.02 -0.02
N ALA A 24 20.41 -1.21 0.50
CA ALA A 24 21.71 -1.47 1.09
C ALA A 24 22.79 -1.50 -0.01
N GLY A 25 23.54 -0.40 -0.17
CA GLY A 25 24.69 -0.32 -1.07
C GLY A 25 24.53 0.55 -2.32
N SER A 26 23.39 1.23 -2.51
CA SER A 26 23.13 2.12 -3.66
C SER A 26 23.14 3.60 -3.27
N LEU A 27 23.43 4.49 -4.23
CA LEU A 27 23.35 5.98 -4.13
C LEU A 27 21.99 6.49 -3.60
N LEU A 28 21.00 5.62 -3.48
CA LEU A 28 19.67 5.83 -2.90
C LEU A 28 19.61 5.73 -1.36
N ALA A 29 20.70 5.46 -0.66
CA ALA A 29 20.72 5.33 0.80
C ALA A 29 20.16 6.57 1.55
N GLY A 30 20.25 7.77 0.96
CA GLY A 30 19.67 9.00 1.52
C GLY A 30 18.14 9.09 1.40
N ILE A 31 17.53 8.34 0.48
CA ILE A 31 16.07 8.39 0.19
C ILE A 31 15.30 7.29 0.94
N LYS A 32 16.04 6.34 1.55
CA LYS A 32 15.51 5.27 2.41
C LYS A 32 14.42 5.71 3.41
N PRO A 33 14.58 6.83 4.17
CA PRO A 33 13.53 7.27 5.08
C PRO A 33 12.26 7.72 4.34
N VAL A 34 12.39 8.38 3.19
CA VAL A 34 11.27 8.86 2.37
C VAL A 34 10.52 7.68 1.75
N THR A 35 11.24 6.70 1.20
CA THR A 35 10.66 5.48 0.63
C THR A 35 9.88 4.68 1.67
N SER A 36 10.41 4.55 2.89
CA SER A 36 9.72 3.91 4.00
C SER A 36 8.47 4.68 4.41
N LEU A 37 8.56 6.01 4.51
CA LEU A 37 7.44 6.88 4.88
C LEU A 37 6.28 6.78 3.86
N ILE A 38 6.59 6.86 2.56
CA ILE A 38 5.60 6.72 1.50
C ILE A 38 5.01 5.30 1.51
N GLY A 39 5.82 4.27 1.70
CA GLY A 39 5.33 2.89 1.77
C GLY A 39 4.34 2.67 2.91
N ILE A 40 4.66 3.18 4.11
CA ILE A 40 3.79 3.10 5.29
C ILE A 40 2.49 3.88 5.04
N LEU A 41 2.58 5.12 4.53
CA LEU A 41 1.39 5.93 4.19
C LEU A 41 0.51 5.24 3.15
N THR A 42 1.11 4.64 2.13
CA THR A 42 0.40 3.90 1.09
C THR A 42 -0.34 2.71 1.69
N ILE A 43 0.33 1.88 2.48
CA ILE A 43 -0.30 0.73 3.14
C ILE A 43 -1.44 1.19 4.05
N LEU A 44 -1.23 2.23 4.86
CA LEU A 44 -2.21 2.71 5.83
C LEU A 44 -3.47 3.25 5.14
N VAL A 45 -3.31 4.13 4.15
CA VAL A 45 -4.45 4.72 3.42
C VAL A 45 -5.19 3.66 2.62
N PHE A 46 -4.49 2.84 1.84
CA PHE A 46 -5.13 1.81 1.02
C PHE A 46 -5.79 0.72 1.87
N SER A 47 -5.18 0.34 3.00
CA SER A 47 -5.79 -0.59 3.97
C SER A 47 -7.09 -0.02 4.56
N LEU A 48 -7.10 1.25 4.97
CA LEU A 48 -8.30 1.92 5.47
C LEU A 48 -9.43 1.91 4.44
N VAL A 49 -9.12 2.23 3.19
CA VAL A 49 -10.09 2.26 2.10
C VAL A 49 -10.62 0.85 1.80
N LEU A 50 -9.75 -0.17 1.83
CA LEU A 50 -10.16 -1.56 1.61
C LEU A 50 -11.10 -2.04 2.72
N ILE A 51 -10.80 -1.72 3.98
CA ILE A 51 -11.67 -2.02 5.13
C ILE A 51 -13.01 -1.31 4.97
N PHE A 52 -13.02 -0.01 4.65
CA PHE A 52 -14.27 0.75 4.45
C PHE A 52 -15.13 0.17 3.33
N LYS A 53 -14.51 -0.14 2.19
CA LYS A 53 -15.22 -0.77 1.06
C LYS A 53 -15.70 -2.18 1.40
N GLY A 54 -14.94 -2.93 2.19
CA GLY A 54 -15.35 -4.22 2.73
C GLY A 54 -16.58 -4.11 3.62
N ILE A 55 -16.61 -3.15 4.54
CA ILE A 55 -17.77 -2.88 5.41
C ILE A 55 -18.98 -2.47 4.58
N ILE A 56 -18.83 -1.53 3.64
CA ILE A 56 -19.94 -1.10 2.76
C ILE A 56 -20.45 -2.26 1.91
N ALA A 57 -19.57 -3.16 1.43
CA ALA A 57 -19.99 -4.35 0.70
C ALA A 57 -20.73 -5.38 1.59
N LEU A 58 -20.39 -5.44 2.88
CA LEU A 58 -21.04 -6.32 3.86
C LEU A 58 -22.39 -5.77 4.35
N VAL A 59 -22.49 -4.44 4.50
CA VAL A 59 -23.66 -3.72 5.03
C VAL A 59 -24.63 -3.30 3.92
N GLY A 60 -24.13 -3.05 2.71
CA GLY A 60 -24.91 -2.72 1.52
C GLY A 60 -25.47 -3.94 0.79
N LYS A 61 -25.41 -5.12 1.41
CA LYS A 61 -26.12 -6.34 1.04
C LYS A 61 -27.16 -6.63 2.12
#